data_AF-A0A7R9ZRQ0-F1
#
_entry.id   AF-A0A7R9ZRQ0-F1
#
_cell.length_a   1.000
_cell.length_b   1.000
_cell.length_c   1.000
_cell.angle_alpha   90.00
_cell.angle_beta   90.00
_cell.angle_gamma   90.00
#
_symmetry.space_group_name_H-M   'P 1'
#
loop_
_entity.id
_entity.type
_entity.pdbx_description
1 polymer ?
#
loop_
_entity_poly.entity_id
_entity_poly.type
_entity_poly.pdbx_seq_one_letter_code
_entity_poly.pdbx_strand_id
1 'polypeptide(L)'
;DEIILSPTSDIAAAVMDDDGNYNADVNARSEMDERVELYVHAWQMLTARGDAEELVPVYDLFNHGSGDAYNTKTLEYDDDVHTLVASRDIRAGEVISNNYNVCNDCEERTHAFGTPEIFQDYGFVEDYPQRFIIFKPRIKMEIRRKPRHRGFEVEFLSPLSQRGVDYMQRNLEELQAMSLKYDEEELGCPDGVSKAQWNMAWDMHNAYVLAFKTALKAAAHMELSDEVWKMGNRWNEPGKEYAGIERDPSQDEQANDGEDDDADAGES
;
A
#
# COMPACT_ATOMS: atom_id res chain seq x y z
N ASP A 1 22.91 28.15 2.10
CA ASP A 1 23.23 26.82 1.54
C ASP A 1 22.37 25.80 2.23
N GLU A 2 21.14 25.66 1.74
CA GLU A 2 20.15 24.73 2.27
C GLU A 2 20.20 23.49 1.39
N ILE A 3 20.85 22.44 1.89
CA ILE A 3 20.93 21.17 1.17
C ILE A 3 19.62 20.43 1.45
N ILE A 4 18.66 20.59 0.55
CA ILE A 4 17.46 19.74 0.51
C ILE A 4 17.92 18.42 -0.12
N LEU A 5 18.43 17.52 0.70
CA LEU A 5 18.69 16.14 0.29
C LEU A 5 17.32 15.46 0.16
N SER A 6 17.02 14.95 -1.03
CA SER A 6 15.98 13.94 -1.21
C SER A 6 16.63 12.61 -0.81
N PRO A 7 16.31 12.03 0.36
CA PRO A 7 17.03 10.86 0.87
C PRO A 7 16.93 9.66 -0.07
N THR A 8 15.91 9.58 -0.92
CA THR A 8 15.76 8.49 -1.89
C THR A 8 16.78 8.53 -3.02
N SER A 9 17.21 9.70 -3.50
CA SER A 9 18.16 9.81 -4.62
C SER A 9 19.61 9.57 -4.21
N ASP A 10 20.01 10.07 -3.04
CA ASP A 10 21.41 9.92 -2.58
C ASP A 10 21.67 8.57 -1.92
N ILE A 11 20.68 7.94 -1.29
CA ILE A 11 20.78 6.55 -0.85
C ILE A 11 20.77 5.62 -2.07
N ALA A 12 19.96 5.89 -3.10
CA ALA A 12 20.00 5.12 -4.34
C ALA A 12 21.36 5.28 -5.05
N ALA A 13 21.93 6.49 -5.08
CA ALA A 13 23.26 6.75 -5.64
C ALA A 13 24.40 6.15 -4.80
N ALA A 14 24.23 5.99 -3.47
CA ALA A 14 25.21 5.34 -2.62
C ALA A 14 25.21 3.81 -2.75
N VAL A 15 24.13 3.22 -3.28
CA VAL A 15 23.94 1.77 -3.41
C VAL A 15 24.10 1.28 -4.86
N MET A 16 23.99 2.19 -5.83
CA MET A 16 24.25 1.92 -7.24
C MET A 16 25.66 2.37 -7.62
N ASP A 17 26.37 1.56 -8.42
CA ASP A 17 27.66 1.99 -8.97
C ASP A 17 27.47 3.08 -10.04
N ASP A 18 28.57 3.67 -10.52
CA ASP A 18 28.56 4.69 -11.58
C ASP A 18 27.87 4.21 -12.88
N ASP A 19 27.67 2.90 -13.04
CA ASP A 19 27.02 2.27 -14.18
C ASP A 19 25.51 1.98 -13.92
N GLY A 20 24.98 2.35 -12.74
CA GLY A 20 23.59 2.14 -12.36
C GLY A 20 23.24 0.70 -11.98
N ASN A 21 24.24 -0.15 -11.74
CA ASN A 21 24.02 -1.52 -11.27
C ASN A 21 23.93 -1.56 -9.74
N TYR A 22 23.03 -2.40 -9.24
CA TYR A 22 22.95 -2.70 -7.82
C TYR A 22 24.18 -3.52 -7.43
N ASN A 23 25.05 -2.96 -6.60
CA ASN A 23 26.27 -3.65 -6.19
C ASN A 23 25.92 -4.72 -5.14
N ALA A 24 25.60 -5.93 -5.60
CA ALA A 24 25.21 -7.07 -4.76
C ALA A 24 26.39 -7.68 -3.98
N ASP A 25 27.59 -7.09 -4.04
CA ASP A 25 28.73 -7.56 -3.28
C ASP A 25 28.50 -7.23 -1.80
N VAL A 26 28.04 -8.25 -1.07
CA VAL A 26 27.67 -8.24 0.36
C VAL A 26 28.81 -7.74 1.28
N ASN A 27 30.02 -7.58 0.74
CA ASN A 27 31.18 -6.97 1.41
C ASN A 27 31.08 -5.44 1.53
N ALA A 28 30.22 -4.75 0.78
CA ALA A 28 30.01 -3.30 0.91
C ALA A 28 29.40 -2.89 2.27
N ARG A 29 28.73 -3.82 2.98
CA ARG A 29 28.31 -3.59 4.38
C ARG A 29 29.49 -3.38 5.33
N SER A 30 30.69 -3.87 5.00
CA SER A 30 31.86 -3.71 5.87
C SER A 30 32.48 -2.31 5.83
N GLU A 31 32.06 -1.47 4.87
CA GLU A 31 32.50 -0.08 4.72
C GLU A 31 31.35 0.91 4.53
N MET A 32 30.11 0.52 4.86
CA MET A 32 29.00 1.47 4.84
C MET A 32 29.26 2.49 5.95
N ASP A 33 29.50 3.74 5.53
CA ASP A 33 29.78 4.86 6.43
C ASP A 33 28.72 4.89 7.55
N GLU A 34 29.14 4.90 8.82
CA GLU A 34 28.24 4.97 9.98
C GLU A 34 27.21 6.10 9.84
N ARG A 35 27.55 7.16 9.09
CA ARG A 35 26.61 8.24 8.75
C ARG A 35 25.46 7.76 7.86
N VAL A 36 25.72 6.93 6.86
CA VAL A 36 24.69 6.36 5.97
C VAL A 36 23.74 5.48 6.78
N GLU A 37 24.27 4.63 7.68
CA GLU A 37 23.43 3.84 8.59
C GLU A 37 22.53 4.71 9.46
N LEU A 38 23.09 5.78 10.05
CA LEU A 38 22.33 6.73 10.84
C LEU A 38 21.25 7.44 10.03
N TYR A 39 21.54 7.86 8.79
CA TYR A 39 20.57 8.49 7.89
C TYR A 39 19.44 7.53 7.50
N VAL A 40 19.76 6.29 7.12
CA VAL A 40 18.76 5.26 6.80
C VAL A 40 17.90 4.98 8.03
N HIS A 41 18.50 4.86 9.21
CA HIS A 41 17.76 4.63 10.44
C HIS A 41 16.84 5.81 10.79
N ALA A 42 17.33 7.05 10.70
CA ALA A 42 16.53 8.24 10.94
C ALA A 42 15.36 8.36 9.94
N TRP A 43 15.60 8.08 8.66
CA TRP A 43 14.56 8.02 7.63
C TRP A 43 13.51 6.96 7.95
N GLN A 44 13.93 5.72 8.25
CA GLN A 44 13.01 4.64 8.61
C GLN A 44 12.19 4.96 9.86
N MET A 45 12.80 5.61 10.86
CA MET A 45 12.08 6.08 12.04
C MET A 45 11.02 7.11 11.67
N LEU A 46 11.35 8.10 10.83
CA LEU A 46 10.37 9.09 10.38
C LEU A 46 9.26 8.47 9.53
N THR A 47 9.59 7.58 8.58
CA THR A 47 8.58 6.92 7.74
C THR A 47 7.64 6.03 8.55
N ALA A 48 8.18 5.21 9.45
CA ALA A 48 7.39 4.20 10.16
C ALA A 48 6.73 4.72 11.46
N ARG A 49 7.18 5.84 12.02
CA ARG A 49 6.68 6.39 13.31
C ARG A 49 6.21 7.83 13.22
N GLY A 50 6.60 8.55 12.18
CA GLY A 50 6.22 9.93 11.97
C GLY A 50 4.73 10.08 11.71
N ASP A 51 4.17 11.09 12.32
CA ASP A 51 2.86 11.62 11.99
C ASP A 51 3.08 12.91 11.19
N ALA A 52 2.86 12.84 9.88
CA ALA A 52 3.40 13.80 8.92
C ALA A 52 4.93 14.00 9.09
N GLU A 53 5.36 15.16 9.59
CA GLU A 53 6.77 15.52 9.77
C GLU A 53 7.23 15.43 11.23
N GLU A 54 6.38 14.93 12.13
CA GLU A 54 6.60 14.98 13.58
C GLU A 54 6.69 13.59 14.22
N LEU A 55 7.52 13.46 15.25
CA LEU A 55 7.53 12.28 16.13
C LEU A 55 6.82 12.65 17.43
N VAL A 56 5.62 12.11 17.63
CA VAL A 56 4.81 12.35 18.82
C VAL A 56 5.02 11.20 19.81
N PRO A 57 5.76 11.40 20.92
CA PRO A 57 6.01 10.33 21.89
C PRO A 57 4.71 9.79 22.48
N VAL A 58 4.69 8.51 22.84
CA VAL A 58 3.52 7.79 23.37
C VAL A 58 2.48 7.48 22.30
N TYR A 59 2.14 8.44 21.44
CA TYR A 59 1.27 8.22 20.29
C TYR A 59 1.90 7.22 19.31
N ASP A 60 3.19 7.37 19.03
CA ASP A 60 3.98 6.48 18.16
C ASP A 60 4.12 5.04 18.67
N LEU A 61 3.70 4.76 19.91
CA LEU A 61 3.65 3.41 20.49
C LEU A 61 2.36 2.66 20.12
N PHE A 62 1.32 3.35 19.62
CA PHE A 62 0.06 2.71 19.25
C PHE A 62 0.19 2.02 17.89
N ASN A 63 -0.06 0.72 17.88
CA ASN A 63 0.02 -0.08 16.66
C ASN A 63 -1.13 0.23 15.70
N HIS A 64 -0.93 -0.16 14.44
CA HIS A 64 -1.98 -0.21 13.45
C HIS A 64 -3.07 -1.24 13.82
N GLY A 65 -4.32 -0.88 13.60
CA GLY A 65 -5.48 -1.75 13.68
C GLY A 65 -6.47 -1.38 12.58
N SER A 66 -6.86 -2.36 11.79
CA SER A 66 -7.86 -2.23 10.72
C SER A 66 -9.24 -2.73 11.18
N GLY A 67 -10.30 -2.16 10.60
CA GLY A 67 -11.68 -2.60 10.83
C GLY A 67 -12.09 -2.53 12.30
N ASP A 68 -12.51 -3.65 12.87
CA ASP A 68 -12.97 -3.72 14.27
C ASP A 68 -11.85 -3.48 15.30
N ALA A 69 -10.59 -3.66 14.92
CA ALA A 69 -9.46 -3.39 15.80
C ALA A 69 -9.26 -1.89 16.03
N TYR A 70 -9.48 -1.07 15.00
CA TYR A 70 -9.40 0.39 15.08
C TYR A 70 -10.31 0.94 16.19
N ASN A 71 -9.74 1.65 17.16
CA ASN A 71 -10.49 2.07 18.35
C ASN A 71 -10.14 3.46 18.89
N THR A 72 -9.39 4.23 18.11
CA THR A 72 -9.02 5.62 18.42
C THR A 72 -9.47 6.56 17.31
N LYS A 73 -9.34 7.87 17.51
CA LYS A 73 -9.47 8.91 16.48
C LYS A 73 -8.72 10.15 16.92
N THR A 74 -8.13 10.87 15.98
CA THR A 74 -7.50 12.17 16.23
C THR A 74 -8.60 13.22 16.21
N LEU A 75 -8.62 14.16 17.16
CA LEU A 75 -9.67 15.20 17.19
C LEU A 75 -9.20 16.53 16.60
N GLU A 76 -7.98 16.93 16.91
CA GLU A 76 -7.40 18.22 16.54
C GLU A 76 -5.90 18.15 16.76
N TYR A 77 -5.15 18.76 15.83
CA TYR A 77 -3.80 19.25 16.06
C TYR A 77 -3.95 20.73 16.43
N ASP A 78 -3.86 21.05 17.72
CA ASP A 78 -3.46 22.40 18.12
C ASP A 78 -1.93 22.42 18.12
N ASP A 79 -1.30 23.55 17.81
CA ASP A 79 0.16 23.67 17.53
C ASP A 79 1.05 23.07 18.65
N ASP A 80 0.51 22.85 19.84
CA ASP A 80 1.21 22.28 21.01
C ASP A 80 0.63 20.95 21.53
N VAL A 81 -0.49 20.44 21.00
CA VAL A 81 -1.21 19.29 21.58
C VAL A 81 -1.75 18.33 20.53
N HIS A 82 -1.21 17.11 20.54
CA HIS A 82 -1.76 15.98 19.80
C HIS A 82 -2.87 15.28 20.60
N THR A 83 -4.13 15.44 20.19
CA THR A 83 -5.30 14.88 20.92
C THR A 83 -5.84 13.62 20.27
N LEU A 84 -5.65 12.49 20.93
CA LEU A 84 -6.26 11.21 20.58
C LEU A 84 -7.38 10.84 21.56
N VAL A 85 -8.53 10.43 21.04
CA VAL A 85 -9.64 9.91 21.85
C VAL A 85 -10.06 8.53 21.38
N ALA A 86 -10.72 7.76 22.24
CA ALA A 86 -11.31 6.50 21.85
C ALA A 86 -12.47 6.73 20.85
N SER A 87 -12.52 5.98 19.76
CA SER A 87 -13.63 6.00 18.80
C SER A 87 -14.79 5.07 19.19
N ARG A 88 -14.54 4.17 20.14
CA ARG A 88 -15.51 3.25 20.76
C ARG A 88 -15.06 2.89 22.19
N ASP A 89 -15.91 2.16 22.91
CA ASP A 89 -15.51 1.56 24.19
C ASP A 89 -14.32 0.61 23.99
N ILE A 90 -13.28 0.77 24.83
CA ILE A 90 -12.09 -0.09 24.88
C ILE A 90 -12.11 -0.85 26.20
N ARG A 91 -12.03 -2.17 26.15
CA ARG A 91 -12.09 -3.01 27.36
C ARG A 91 -10.75 -3.02 28.08
N ALA A 92 -10.78 -3.28 29.39
CA ALA A 92 -9.55 -3.50 30.14
C ALA A 92 -8.77 -4.70 29.55
N GLY A 93 -7.50 -4.49 29.22
CA GLY A 93 -6.63 -5.47 28.57
C GLY A 93 -6.73 -5.54 27.05
N GLU A 94 -7.63 -4.75 26.44
CA GLU A 94 -7.67 -4.57 24.99
C GLU A 94 -6.54 -3.64 24.53
N VAL A 95 -5.98 -3.91 23.35
CA VAL A 95 -4.93 -3.07 22.75
C VAL A 95 -5.55 -1.80 22.20
N ILE A 96 -4.91 -0.66 22.48
CA ILE A 96 -5.23 0.63 21.83
C ILE A 96 -4.54 0.65 20.48
N SER A 97 -5.30 0.89 19.40
CA SER A 97 -4.76 0.88 18.04
C SER A 97 -5.33 1.99 17.18
N ASN A 98 -4.45 2.59 16.39
CA ASN A 98 -4.74 3.61 15.38
C ASN A 98 -4.92 2.97 14.01
N ASN A 99 -5.49 3.70 13.06
CA ASN A 99 -5.50 3.28 11.66
C ASN A 99 -4.59 4.20 10.85
N TYR A 100 -3.60 3.64 10.14
CA TYR A 100 -2.55 4.41 9.47
C TYR A 100 -2.92 4.86 8.04
N ASN A 101 -3.96 4.29 7.43
CA ASN A 101 -4.38 4.56 6.05
C ASN A 101 -5.86 4.95 5.91
N VAL A 102 -6.67 4.76 6.96
CA VAL A 102 -8.08 5.11 7.07
C VAL A 102 -8.30 5.80 8.43
N CYS A 103 -7.66 6.95 8.64
CA CYS A 103 -7.97 7.83 9.77
C CYS A 103 -8.88 9.00 9.31
N ASN A 104 -9.53 9.65 10.28
CA ASN A 104 -10.49 10.72 10.00
C ASN A 104 -9.86 11.98 9.37
N ASP A 105 -8.56 12.21 9.59
CA ASP A 105 -7.84 13.39 9.08
C ASP A 105 -6.74 13.00 8.07
N CYS A 106 -6.74 11.75 7.59
CA CYS A 106 -5.73 11.19 6.70
C CYS A 106 -6.07 11.41 5.21
N GLU A 107 -6.76 12.50 4.86
CA GLU A 107 -7.44 12.64 3.56
C GLU A 107 -6.55 12.23 2.37
N GLU A 108 -5.30 12.70 2.33
CA GLU A 108 -4.33 12.39 1.27
C GLU A 108 -3.98 10.90 1.18
N ARG A 109 -3.85 10.20 2.31
CA ARG A 109 -3.50 8.77 2.34
C ARG A 109 -4.67 7.90 1.86
N THR A 110 -5.91 8.32 2.07
CA THR A 110 -7.06 7.47 1.71
C THR A 110 -7.18 7.14 0.20
N HIS A 111 -6.53 7.91 -0.67
CA HIS A 111 -6.67 7.80 -2.14
C HIS A 111 -5.62 6.90 -2.77
N ALA A 112 -4.42 6.88 -2.21
CA ALA A 112 -3.23 6.26 -2.80
C ALA A 112 -2.52 5.30 -1.84
N PHE A 113 -3.03 5.13 -0.62
CA PHE A 113 -2.38 4.33 0.42
C PHE A 113 -3.24 3.10 0.77
N GLY A 114 -2.68 1.92 0.58
CA GLY A 114 -3.27 0.63 0.91
C GLY A 114 -2.25 -0.31 1.55
N THR A 115 -2.52 -1.60 1.48
CA THR A 115 -1.69 -2.67 2.02
C THR A 115 -0.26 -2.68 1.44
N PRO A 116 -0.03 -2.42 0.13
CA PRO A 116 1.33 -2.32 -0.40
C PRO A 116 2.14 -1.19 0.22
N GLU A 117 1.54 -0.01 0.39
CA GLU A 117 2.18 1.15 1.01
C GLU A 117 2.39 0.92 2.51
N ILE A 118 1.45 0.28 3.20
CA ILE A 118 1.64 -0.14 4.61
C ILE A 118 2.84 -1.08 4.75
N PHE A 119 2.95 -2.06 3.86
CA PHE A 119 4.08 -3.00 3.84
C PHE A 119 5.41 -2.27 3.59
N GLN A 120 5.44 -1.34 2.64
CA GLN A 120 6.62 -0.56 2.32
C GLN A 120 7.07 0.33 3.49
N ASP A 121 6.14 1.06 4.09
CA ASP A 121 6.46 2.12 5.06
C ASP A 121 6.61 1.59 6.48
N TYR A 122 5.86 0.55 6.84
CA TYR A 122 5.80 0.03 8.21
C TYR A 122 6.33 -1.41 8.36
N GLY A 123 6.61 -2.10 7.26
CA GLY A 123 7.20 -3.43 7.28
C GLY A 123 6.28 -4.52 7.82
N PHE A 124 4.96 -4.36 7.67
CA PHE A 124 3.98 -5.41 7.98
C PHE A 124 2.84 -5.45 6.95
N VAL A 125 2.18 -6.60 6.84
CA VAL A 125 0.95 -6.75 6.05
C VAL A 125 -0.24 -6.56 6.97
N GLU A 126 -1.17 -5.68 6.59
CA GLU A 126 -2.35 -5.37 7.40
C GLU A 126 -3.18 -6.63 7.69
N ASP A 127 -3.82 -6.65 8.87
CA ASP A 127 -5.01 -7.46 9.06
C ASP A 127 -6.17 -6.94 8.19
N TYR A 128 -7.34 -7.58 8.23
CA TYR A 128 -8.48 -7.18 7.40
C TYR A 128 -9.27 -6.02 8.02
N PRO A 129 -9.83 -5.09 7.21
CA PRO A 129 -9.72 -4.98 5.76
C PRO A 129 -8.31 -4.71 5.23
N GLN A 130 -7.98 -5.32 4.09
CA GLN A 130 -6.78 -5.02 3.29
C GLN A 130 -7.19 -4.25 2.04
N ARG A 131 -6.55 -3.12 1.74
CA ARG A 131 -6.87 -2.28 0.58
C ARG A 131 -5.80 -2.39 -0.49
N PHE A 132 -6.21 -2.56 -1.74
CA PHE A 132 -5.31 -2.62 -2.90
C PHE A 132 -5.68 -1.52 -3.89
N ILE A 133 -4.70 -0.68 -4.21
CA ILE A 133 -4.82 0.44 -5.15
C ILE A 133 -3.77 0.22 -6.23
N ILE A 134 -4.21 -0.13 -7.44
CA ILE A 134 -3.33 -0.46 -8.56
C ILE A 134 -3.58 0.57 -9.65
N PHE A 135 -2.68 1.55 -9.75
CA PHE A 135 -2.84 2.71 -10.63
C PHE A 135 -2.98 2.34 -12.10
N LYS A 136 -2.21 1.36 -12.57
CA LYS A 136 -2.30 0.79 -13.92
C LYS A 136 -2.57 -0.71 -13.74
N PRO A 137 -3.84 -1.17 -13.82
CA PRO A 137 -4.92 -0.67 -14.69
C PRO A 137 -6.15 -0.05 -13.97
N ARG A 138 -5.93 0.86 -12.99
CA ARG A 138 -6.98 1.55 -12.22
C ARG A 138 -7.93 0.64 -11.42
N ILE A 139 -7.35 -0.32 -10.69
CA ILE A 139 -8.11 -1.20 -9.78
C ILE A 139 -8.04 -0.59 -8.38
N LYS A 140 -9.21 -0.34 -7.77
CA LYS A 140 -9.30 -0.02 -6.34
C LYS A 140 -10.22 -1.04 -5.68
N MET A 141 -9.73 -1.79 -4.71
CA MET A 141 -10.52 -2.80 -4.03
C MET A 141 -10.12 -2.99 -2.58
N GLU A 142 -11.05 -3.51 -1.78
CA GLU A 142 -10.82 -3.85 -0.38
C GLU A 142 -11.25 -5.31 -0.12
N ILE A 143 -10.38 -6.08 0.53
CA ILE A 143 -10.64 -7.46 0.93
C ILE A 143 -11.04 -7.47 2.39
N ARG A 144 -12.18 -8.08 2.71
CA ARG A 144 -12.69 -8.22 4.08
C ARG A 144 -12.88 -9.68 4.45
N ARG A 145 -12.69 -10.00 5.74
CA ARG A 145 -13.06 -11.30 6.29
C ARG A 145 -14.56 -11.33 6.57
N LYS A 146 -15.25 -12.39 6.14
CA LYS A 146 -16.69 -12.55 6.42
C LYS A 146 -16.91 -12.80 7.92
N PRO A 147 -17.73 -11.99 8.64
CA PRO A 147 -17.86 -12.09 10.10
C PRO A 147 -18.37 -13.44 10.62
N ARG A 148 -19.16 -14.16 9.80
CA ARG A 148 -19.86 -15.41 10.20
C ARG A 148 -19.48 -16.64 9.38
N HIS A 149 -18.59 -16.50 8.40
CA HIS A 149 -18.25 -17.57 7.47
C HIS A 149 -16.74 -17.70 7.30
N ARG A 150 -16.27 -18.92 7.05
CA ARG A 150 -14.90 -19.11 6.55
C ARG A 150 -14.83 -18.53 5.13
N GLY A 151 -14.10 -17.44 4.96
CA GLY A 151 -13.83 -16.87 3.65
C GLY A 151 -13.70 -15.36 3.66
N PHE A 152 -13.49 -14.84 2.46
CA PHE A 152 -13.26 -13.43 2.19
C PHE A 152 -14.31 -12.90 1.21
N GLU A 153 -14.52 -11.61 1.26
CA GLU A 153 -15.26 -10.83 0.28
C GLU A 153 -14.41 -9.68 -0.21
N VAL A 154 -14.74 -9.19 -1.39
CA VAL A 154 -14.09 -8.07 -2.05
C VAL A 154 -15.13 -6.99 -2.31
N GLU A 155 -14.78 -5.77 -1.97
CA GLU A 155 -15.51 -4.57 -2.32
C GLU A 155 -14.67 -3.83 -3.37
N PHE A 156 -15.19 -3.68 -4.59
CA PHE A 156 -14.55 -2.83 -5.59
C PHE A 156 -14.93 -1.38 -5.32
N LEU A 157 -13.91 -0.56 -5.06
CA LEU A 157 -14.02 0.87 -4.78
C LEU A 157 -13.87 1.72 -6.05
N SER A 158 -13.75 1.07 -7.21
CA SER A 158 -13.82 1.67 -8.56
C SER A 158 -14.47 0.68 -9.54
N PRO A 159 -15.07 1.15 -10.67
CA PRO A 159 -15.59 0.29 -11.71
C PRO A 159 -14.51 -0.65 -12.21
N LEU A 160 -14.82 -1.93 -12.25
CA LEU A 160 -13.90 -2.93 -12.72
C LEU A 160 -13.98 -3.04 -14.24
N SER A 161 -12.88 -2.72 -14.93
CA SER A 161 -12.76 -2.89 -16.39
C SER A 161 -12.27 -4.29 -16.75
N GLN A 162 -12.42 -4.68 -18.03
CA GLN A 162 -11.82 -5.92 -18.55
C GLN A 162 -10.30 -5.90 -18.41
N ARG A 163 -9.66 -4.75 -18.66
CA ARG A 163 -8.21 -4.56 -18.46
C ARG A 163 -7.79 -4.86 -17.02
N GLY A 164 -8.63 -4.49 -16.04
CA GLY A 164 -8.42 -4.82 -14.63
C GLY A 164 -8.48 -6.32 -14.35
N VAL A 165 -9.47 -7.01 -14.92
CA VAL A 165 -9.61 -8.47 -14.81
C VAL A 165 -8.40 -9.19 -15.42
N ASP A 166 -8.01 -8.81 -16.64
CA ASP A 166 -6.88 -9.43 -17.36
C ASP A 166 -5.56 -9.26 -16.60
N TYR A 167 -5.34 -8.07 -16.03
CA TYR A 167 -4.18 -7.80 -15.20
C TYR A 167 -4.14 -8.70 -13.96
N MET A 168 -5.24 -8.79 -13.21
CA MET A 168 -5.29 -9.65 -12.01
C MET A 168 -5.09 -11.11 -12.35
N GLN A 169 -5.66 -11.59 -13.46
CA GLN A 169 -5.50 -12.97 -13.91
C GLN A 169 -4.03 -13.29 -14.22
N ARG A 170 -3.36 -12.45 -15.03
CA ARG A 170 -1.95 -12.62 -15.39
C ARG A 170 -1.05 -12.60 -14.16
N ASN A 171 -1.20 -11.60 -13.29
CA ASN A 171 -0.37 -11.48 -12.10
C ASN A 171 -0.64 -12.62 -11.10
N LEU A 172 -1.87 -13.12 -11.01
CA LEU A 172 -2.16 -14.30 -10.18
C LEU A 172 -1.43 -15.55 -10.69
N GLU A 173 -1.39 -15.77 -12.01
CA GLU A 173 -0.65 -16.87 -12.61
C GLU A 173 0.85 -16.75 -12.33
N GLU A 174 1.42 -15.56 -12.47
CA GLU A 174 2.84 -15.29 -12.17
C GLU A 174 3.17 -15.52 -10.68
N LEU A 175 2.34 -15.02 -9.76
CA LEU A 175 2.50 -15.25 -8.32
C LEU A 175 2.40 -16.74 -7.97
N GLN A 176 1.46 -17.48 -8.57
CA GLN A 176 1.34 -18.93 -8.36
C GLN A 176 2.53 -19.69 -8.94
N ALA A 177 3.02 -19.30 -10.13
CA ALA A 177 4.22 -19.88 -10.72
C ALA A 177 5.46 -19.64 -9.82
N MET A 178 5.56 -18.46 -9.22
CA MET A 178 6.59 -18.15 -8.23
C MET A 178 6.47 -19.04 -7.00
N SER A 179 5.27 -19.21 -6.42
CA SER A 179 5.05 -20.13 -5.30
C SER A 179 5.49 -21.58 -5.63
N LEU A 180 5.24 -22.05 -6.86
CA LEU A 180 5.66 -23.39 -7.30
C LEU A 180 7.18 -23.52 -7.48
N LYS A 181 7.83 -22.44 -7.93
CA LYS A 181 9.29 -22.41 -8.12
C LYS A 181 10.04 -22.26 -6.80
N TYR A 182 9.46 -21.51 -5.88
CA TYR A 182 10.05 -21.18 -4.59
C TYR A 182 9.23 -21.81 -3.46
N ASP A 183 9.19 -23.14 -3.42
CA ASP A 183 8.67 -23.84 -2.25
C ASP A 183 9.54 -23.48 -1.03
N GLU A 184 8.93 -22.92 0.02
CA GLU A 184 9.63 -22.41 1.21
C GLU A 184 10.54 -23.47 1.86
N GLU A 185 10.17 -24.75 1.71
CA GLU A 185 10.93 -25.87 2.26
C GLU A 185 12.25 -26.14 1.49
N GLU A 186 12.33 -25.81 0.20
CA GLU A 186 13.45 -26.23 -0.65
C GLU A 186 14.54 -25.16 -0.82
N LEU A 187 14.18 -23.87 -0.89
CA LEU A 187 15.16 -22.80 -1.18
C LEU A 187 15.74 -22.11 0.05
N GLY A 188 15.07 -22.21 1.19
CA GLY A 188 15.47 -21.50 2.41
C GLY A 188 15.42 -19.98 2.28
N CYS A 189 15.77 -19.28 3.36
CA CYS A 189 15.92 -17.84 3.36
C CYS A 189 17.20 -17.45 2.60
N PRO A 190 17.17 -16.52 1.63
CA PRO A 190 18.38 -16.07 0.95
C PRO A 190 19.44 -15.54 1.92
N ASP A 191 20.72 -15.73 1.58
CA ASP A 191 21.84 -15.20 2.36
C ASP A 191 21.73 -13.68 2.52
N GLY A 192 21.97 -13.19 3.74
CA GLY A 192 21.91 -11.75 4.05
C GLY A 192 20.51 -11.19 4.31
N VAL A 193 19.45 -11.96 4.07
CA VAL A 193 18.06 -11.63 4.45
C VAL A 193 17.74 -12.32 5.78
N SER A 194 17.14 -11.59 6.72
CA SER A 194 16.67 -12.25 7.94
C SER A 194 15.42 -13.08 7.67
N LYS A 195 15.24 -14.19 8.40
CA LYS A 195 14.03 -15.02 8.28
C LYS A 195 12.74 -14.20 8.48
N ALA A 196 12.77 -13.19 9.35
CA ALA A 196 11.63 -12.31 9.57
C ALA A 196 11.27 -11.49 8.32
N GLN A 197 12.26 -10.87 7.67
CA GLN A 197 12.06 -10.12 6.41
C GLN A 197 11.59 -11.03 5.28
N TRP A 198 12.16 -12.24 5.20
CA TRP A 198 11.76 -13.23 4.21
C TRP A 198 10.30 -13.66 4.38
N ASN A 199 9.91 -14.00 5.61
CA ASN A 199 8.52 -14.32 5.93
C ASN A 199 7.58 -13.16 5.60
N MET A 200 7.99 -11.92 5.89
CA MET A 200 7.18 -10.73 5.62
C MET A 200 6.93 -10.55 4.10
N ALA A 201 7.96 -10.79 3.28
CA ALA A 201 7.79 -10.78 1.83
C ALA A 201 6.77 -11.85 1.35
N TRP A 202 6.78 -13.04 1.96
CA TRP A 202 5.81 -14.08 1.69
C TRP A 202 4.40 -13.77 2.21
N ASP A 203 4.28 -13.10 3.36
CA ASP A 203 3.00 -12.60 3.85
C ASP A 203 2.36 -11.64 2.83
N MET A 204 3.17 -10.75 2.24
CA MET A 204 2.70 -9.82 1.21
C MET A 204 2.35 -10.55 -0.10
N HIS A 205 3.18 -11.51 -0.52
CA HIS A 205 2.88 -12.39 -1.65
C HIS A 205 1.51 -13.09 -1.46
N ASN A 206 1.30 -13.69 -0.30
CA ASN A 206 0.08 -14.40 0.05
C ASN A 206 -1.14 -13.46 0.07
N ALA A 207 -0.96 -12.21 0.54
CA ALA A 207 -2.00 -11.20 0.50
C ALA A 207 -2.44 -10.89 -0.96
N TYR A 208 -1.50 -10.68 -1.88
CA TYR A 208 -1.81 -10.48 -3.30
C TYR A 208 -2.49 -11.70 -3.95
N VAL A 209 -1.98 -12.91 -3.70
CA VAL A 209 -2.61 -14.14 -4.22
C VAL A 209 -4.05 -14.26 -3.75
N LEU A 210 -4.30 -14.02 -2.46
CA LEU A 210 -5.64 -14.06 -1.91
C LEU A 210 -6.53 -12.96 -2.50
N ALA A 211 -6.02 -11.73 -2.62
CA ALA A 211 -6.74 -10.59 -3.12
C ALA A 211 -7.19 -10.82 -4.57
N PHE A 212 -6.26 -11.16 -5.48
CA PHE A 212 -6.58 -11.41 -6.89
C PHE A 212 -7.51 -12.61 -7.06
N LYS A 213 -7.27 -13.71 -6.35
CA LYS A 213 -8.17 -14.87 -6.42
C LYS A 213 -9.59 -14.55 -5.95
N THR A 214 -9.73 -13.75 -4.89
CA THR A 214 -11.03 -13.34 -4.36
C THR A 214 -11.72 -12.35 -5.29
N ALA A 215 -10.96 -11.38 -5.83
CA ALA A 215 -11.40 -10.37 -6.79
C ALA A 215 -11.92 -11.01 -8.09
N LEU A 216 -11.15 -11.90 -8.72
CA LEU A 216 -11.53 -12.58 -9.96
C LEU A 216 -12.80 -13.44 -9.78
N LYS A 217 -12.94 -14.09 -8.62
CA LYS A 217 -14.16 -14.85 -8.30
C LYS A 217 -15.39 -13.95 -8.22
N ALA A 218 -15.27 -12.75 -7.64
CA ALA A 218 -16.37 -11.80 -7.59
C ALA A 218 -16.66 -11.21 -8.98
N ALA A 219 -15.62 -10.86 -9.74
CA ALA A 219 -15.70 -10.28 -11.07
C ALA A 219 -16.48 -11.17 -12.06
N ALA A 220 -16.41 -12.50 -11.91
CA ALA A 220 -17.17 -13.45 -12.73
C ALA A 220 -18.71 -13.28 -12.67
N HIS A 221 -19.21 -12.50 -11.71
CA HIS A 221 -20.63 -12.21 -11.53
C HIS A 221 -20.96 -10.72 -11.63
N MET A 222 -20.02 -9.88 -12.06
CA MET A 222 -20.17 -8.43 -12.18
C MET A 222 -20.30 -8.00 -13.64
N GLU A 223 -20.96 -6.87 -13.86
CA GLU A 223 -20.87 -6.16 -15.14
C GLU A 223 -19.56 -5.36 -15.17
N LEU A 224 -18.72 -5.64 -16.16
CA LEU A 224 -17.46 -4.94 -16.34
C LEU A 224 -17.70 -3.63 -17.09
N SER A 225 -16.99 -2.57 -16.71
CA SER A 225 -17.19 -1.23 -17.25
C SER A 225 -15.88 -0.49 -17.46
N ASP A 226 -15.77 0.20 -18.59
CA ASP A 226 -14.67 1.11 -18.93
C ASP A 226 -14.88 2.53 -18.39
N GLU A 227 -15.89 2.75 -17.54
CA GLU A 227 -16.15 4.05 -16.92
C GLU A 227 -14.95 4.58 -16.11
N VAL A 228 -14.15 3.68 -15.51
CA VAL A 228 -12.94 4.06 -14.76
C VAL A 228 -11.94 4.87 -15.60
N TRP A 229 -11.94 4.69 -16.92
CA TRP A 229 -11.08 5.44 -17.84
C TRP A 229 -11.59 6.87 -18.06
N LYS A 230 -12.91 7.05 -18.02
CA LYS A 230 -13.59 8.33 -18.19
C LYS A 230 -13.55 9.22 -16.94
N MET A 231 -12.97 8.73 -15.84
CA MET A 231 -12.88 9.45 -14.57
C MET A 231 -11.62 10.33 -14.45
N GLY A 232 -10.69 10.25 -15.40
CA GLY A 232 -9.39 10.95 -15.28
C GLY A 232 -8.67 10.50 -14.01
N ASN A 233 -8.17 11.46 -13.22
CA ASN A 233 -7.50 11.19 -11.95
C ASN A 233 -8.47 10.91 -10.78
N ARG A 234 -9.78 11.10 -10.96
CA ARG A 234 -10.76 10.98 -9.87
C ARG A 234 -11.17 9.56 -9.52
N TRP A 235 -10.67 8.55 -10.25
CA TRP A 235 -11.04 7.15 -10.05
C TRP A 235 -10.64 6.62 -8.66
N ASN A 236 -9.67 7.26 -8.00
CA ASN A 236 -9.17 6.89 -6.68
C ASN A 236 -9.57 7.87 -5.57
N GLU A 237 -10.31 8.94 -5.86
CA GLU A 237 -10.85 9.86 -4.86
C GLU A 237 -11.89 9.16 -3.96
N PRO A 238 -12.12 9.64 -2.73
CA PRO A 238 -13.17 9.14 -1.84
C PRO A 238 -14.50 9.71 -2.32
N GLY A 239 -15.07 9.08 -3.34
CA GLY A 239 -16.47 9.26 -3.66
C GLY A 239 -17.31 8.44 -2.69
N LYS A 240 -18.24 9.08 -1.98
CA LYS A 240 -19.44 8.41 -1.45
C LYS A 240 -19.92 7.46 -2.54
N GLU A 241 -20.01 6.17 -2.22
CA GLU A 241 -20.61 5.07 -3.01
C GLU A 241 -20.90 5.43 -4.49
N TYR A 242 -20.34 4.68 -5.45
CA TYR A 242 -20.70 4.75 -6.89
C TYR A 242 -22.21 4.64 -7.23
N ALA A 243 -23.10 4.66 -6.23
CA ALA A 243 -24.51 5.01 -6.33
C ALA A 243 -24.73 6.47 -6.83
N GLY A 244 -24.47 6.72 -8.10
CA GLY A 244 -25.25 7.70 -8.89
C GLY A 244 -24.83 9.17 -8.82
N ILE A 245 -23.56 9.49 -9.05
CA ILE A 245 -23.12 10.90 -9.23
C ILE A 245 -23.48 11.38 -10.65
N GLU A 246 -24.38 12.36 -10.75
CA GLU A 246 -24.57 13.17 -11.97
C GLU A 246 -23.30 13.97 -12.26
N ARG A 247 -22.76 13.85 -13.48
CA ARG A 247 -21.57 14.59 -13.94
C ARG A 247 -21.82 16.11 -13.91
N ASP A 248 -20.88 16.87 -13.35
CA ASP A 248 -20.71 18.30 -13.66
C ASP A 248 -19.78 18.42 -14.89
N PRO A 249 -20.30 18.80 -16.08
CA PRO A 249 -19.52 18.88 -17.31
C PRO A 249 -18.53 20.04 -17.35
N SER A 250 -18.50 20.93 -16.34
CA SER A 250 -17.59 22.08 -16.31
C SER A 250 -16.16 21.75 -15.86
N GLN A 251 -15.90 20.53 -15.36
CA GLN A 251 -14.57 20.12 -14.87
C GLN A 251 -13.72 19.34 -15.88
N ASP A 252 -14.25 19.04 -17.09
CA ASP A 252 -13.56 18.21 -18.08
C ASP A 252 -12.57 18.99 -18.97
N GLU A 253 -12.46 20.31 -18.84
CA GLU A 253 -11.61 21.14 -19.73
C GLU A 253 -10.12 21.24 -19.33
N GLN A 254 -9.66 20.61 -18.25
CA GLN A 254 -8.26 20.74 -17.78
C GLN A 254 -7.45 19.44 -17.68
N ALA A 255 -7.98 18.29 -18.12
CA ALA A 255 -7.31 16.99 -17.97
C ALA A 255 -6.78 16.40 -19.29
N ASN A 256 -6.49 17.23 -20.30
CA ASN A 256 -6.16 16.75 -21.64
C ASN A 256 -4.84 17.32 -22.18
N ASP A 257 -3.71 16.79 -21.70
CA ASP A 257 -2.38 16.88 -22.33
C ASP A 257 -1.32 16.08 -21.55
N GLY A 258 -1.36 14.75 -21.65
CA GLY A 258 -0.29 13.93 -21.07
C GLY A 258 -0.30 12.49 -21.56
N GLU A 259 0.12 12.32 -22.81
CA GLU A 259 0.63 11.07 -23.41
C GLU A 259 -0.02 9.78 -22.92
N ASP A 260 -1.07 9.38 -23.64
CA ASP A 260 -1.42 7.97 -23.81
C ASP A 260 -0.20 7.27 -24.46
N ASP A 261 0.71 6.77 -23.64
CA ASP A 261 1.65 5.71 -24.00
C ASP A 261 0.86 4.41 -24.23
N ASP A 262 0.02 4.40 -25.26
CA ASP A 262 -0.35 3.20 -26.00
C ASP A 262 0.89 2.79 -26.81
N ALA A 263 1.95 2.38 -26.12
CA ALA A 263 3.05 1.63 -26.70
C ALA A 263 2.53 0.23 -27.02
N ASP A 264 1.93 0.14 -28.20
CA ASP A 264 1.87 -1.00 -29.11
C ASP A 264 2.54 -2.27 -28.54
N ALA A 265 1.72 -3.17 -27.99
CA ALA A 265 2.12 -4.54 -27.75
C ALA A 265 2.26 -5.23 -29.11
N GLY A 266 3.39 -4.96 -29.78
CA GLY A 266 3.79 -5.61 -31.00
C GLY A 266 3.84 -7.12 -30.79
N GLU A 267 3.04 -7.83 -31.58
CA GLU A 267 3.10 -9.28 -31.75
C GLU A 267 4.53 -9.69 -32.15
N SER A 268 5.11 -10.60 -31.37
CA SER A 268 6.30 -11.39 -31.75
C SER A 268 5.97 -12.88 -31.70
#